data_AF-A0A9R0Z1B5-F1
#
_entry.id   AF-A0A9R0Z1B5-F1
#
_cell.length_a   1.000
_cell.length_b   1.000
_cell.length_c   1.000
_cell.angle_alpha   90.00
_cell.angle_beta   90.00
_cell.angle_gamma   90.00
#
_symmetry.space_group_name_H-M   'P 1'
#
loop_
_entity.id
_entity.type
_entity.pdbx_description
1 polymer ?
#
loop_
_entity_poly.entity_id
_entity_poly.type
_entity_poly.pdbx_seq_one_letter_code
_entity_poly.pdbx_strand_id
1 'polypeptide(L)'
;MKTILASETMEIPEEVTVKVSAKMISVTGPRGTLTRNFKHLNLDFQLQEGGRKLKVDAWFGTRKTMAAIRTAISHVQNLITGVTKGFRYKMRFVYAHFPINASITILRSEKVKDEIVLDGNDIELVSRSAALINQKCHVKNKDIRKFLDGIYVSDKGAIKEE
;
A
#
# COMPACT_ATOMS: atom_id res chain seq x y z
N MET A 1 -25.00 -0.10 -20.70
CA MET A 1 -26.13 -0.34 -19.78
C MET A 1 -25.73 0.16 -18.40
N LYS A 2 -26.55 0.99 -17.75
CA LYS A 2 -26.29 1.47 -16.38
C LYS A 2 -26.89 0.47 -15.41
N THR A 3 -26.07 -0.05 -14.50
CA THR A 3 -26.56 -0.94 -13.44
C THR A 3 -27.17 -0.08 -12.35
N ILE A 4 -28.38 -0.42 -11.89
CA ILE A 4 -29.15 0.43 -10.96
C ILE A 4 -28.44 0.52 -9.60
N LEU A 5 -27.99 -0.61 -9.07
CA LEU A 5 -27.21 -0.69 -7.84
C LEU A 5 -26.14 -1.77 -7.99
N ALA A 6 -24.91 -1.42 -7.64
CA ALA A 6 -23.84 -2.37 -7.40
C ALA A 6 -23.31 -2.12 -5.99
N SER A 7 -23.31 -3.16 -5.17
CA SER A 7 -22.90 -3.10 -3.77
C SER A 7 -21.93 -4.23 -3.46
N GLU A 8 -20.89 -3.92 -2.70
CA GLU A 8 -19.93 -4.92 -2.23
C GLU A 8 -19.62 -4.64 -0.76
N THR A 9 -19.46 -5.70 0.02
CA THR A 9 -19.27 -5.63 1.48
C THR A 9 -17.92 -6.20 1.86
N MET A 10 -17.29 -5.61 2.86
CA MET A 10 -16.03 -6.06 3.44
C MET A 10 -16.18 -6.17 4.96
N GLU A 11 -15.63 -7.23 5.55
CA GLU A 11 -15.60 -7.42 7.00
C GLU A 11 -14.42 -6.66 7.61
N ILE A 12 -14.66 -6.01 8.76
CA ILE A 12 -13.65 -5.30 9.53
C ILE A 12 -13.27 -6.17 10.74
N PRO A 13 -11.98 -6.46 10.97
CA PRO A 13 -11.53 -7.17 12.16
C PRO A 13 -11.75 -6.32 13.42
N GLU A 14 -12.10 -6.97 14.54
CA GLU A 14 -12.48 -6.30 15.80
C GLU A 14 -11.37 -5.41 16.40
N GLU A 15 -10.12 -5.68 16.05
CA GLU A 15 -8.95 -4.93 16.50
C GLU A 15 -8.85 -3.52 15.87
N VAL A 16 -9.63 -3.25 14.83
CA VAL A 16 -9.51 -2.01 14.03
C VAL A 16 -10.80 -1.21 14.08
N THR A 17 -10.68 0.09 14.38
CA THR A 17 -11.82 1.01 14.34
C THR A 17 -11.80 1.82 13.05
N VAL A 18 -12.91 1.80 12.31
CA VAL A 18 -13.08 2.54 11.06
C VAL A 18 -14.14 3.63 11.27
N LYS A 19 -13.75 4.89 11.08
CA LYS A 19 -14.68 6.03 11.06
C LYS A 19 -14.84 6.52 9.62
N VAL A 20 -16.09 6.60 9.18
CA VAL A 20 -16.46 7.10 7.86
C VAL A 20 -17.14 8.47 8.03
N SER A 21 -16.54 9.52 7.47
CA SER A 21 -17.11 10.86 7.43
C SER A 21 -17.33 11.26 5.97
N ALA A 22 -18.56 11.11 5.50
CA ALA A 22 -18.94 11.21 4.09
C ALA A 22 -18.09 10.28 3.20
N LYS A 23 -17.17 10.82 2.41
CA LYS A 23 -16.28 10.05 1.51
C LYS A 23 -14.83 10.01 2.00
N MET A 24 -14.61 10.33 3.28
CA MET A 24 -13.31 10.22 3.93
C MET A 24 -13.36 9.05 4.92
N ILE A 25 -12.39 8.14 4.78
CA ILE A 25 -12.27 6.95 5.63
C ILE A 25 -11.03 7.14 6.49
N SER A 26 -11.21 6.98 7.79
CA SER A 26 -10.13 6.98 8.78
C SER A 26 -10.12 5.64 9.51
N VAL A 27 -8.95 5.01 9.53
CA VAL A 27 -8.73 3.69 10.10
C VAL A 27 -7.72 3.85 11.23
N THR A 28 -8.09 3.41 12.43
CA THR A 28 -7.24 3.46 13.62
C THR A 28 -6.97 2.05 14.10
N GLY A 29 -5.71 1.74 14.31
CA GLY A 29 -5.25 0.45 14.85
C GLY A 29 -3.99 0.63 15.70
N PRO A 30 -3.37 -0.48 16.14
CA PRO A 30 -2.26 -0.47 17.09
C PRO A 30 -1.02 0.27 16.58
N ARG A 31 -0.71 0.20 15.28
CA ARG A 31 0.47 0.86 14.70
C ARG A 31 0.25 2.34 14.39
N GLY A 32 -0.96 2.86 14.54
CA GLY A 32 -1.31 4.26 14.32
C GLY A 32 -2.59 4.46 13.53
N THR A 33 -2.75 5.68 13.00
CA THR A 33 -3.94 6.12 12.28
C THR A 33 -3.61 6.39 10.82
N LEU A 34 -4.45 5.89 9.90
CA LEU A 34 -4.37 6.22 8.48
C LEU A 34 -5.68 6.81 7.99
N THR A 35 -5.58 7.83 7.15
CA THR A 35 -6.74 8.54 6.59
C THR A 35 -6.66 8.58 5.08
N ARG A 36 -7.77 8.30 4.39
CA ARG A 36 -7.84 8.34 2.94
C ARG A 36 -9.12 8.97 2.42
N ASN A 37 -8.98 9.72 1.33
CA ASN A 37 -10.05 10.49 0.72
C ASN A 37 -10.52 9.86 -0.61
N PHE A 38 -11.82 9.56 -0.70
CA PHE A 38 -12.49 9.00 -1.89
C PHE A 38 -13.47 9.99 -2.54
N LYS A 39 -13.38 11.30 -2.26
CA LYS A 39 -14.27 12.33 -2.85
C LYS A 39 -14.32 12.34 -4.38
N HIS A 40 -13.25 11.93 -5.04
CA HIS A 40 -13.16 11.86 -6.50
C HIS A 40 -14.01 10.72 -7.11
N LEU A 41 -14.47 9.78 -6.29
CA LEU A 41 -15.32 8.68 -6.72
C LEU A 41 -16.78 8.96 -6.36
N ASN A 42 -17.67 8.63 -7.30
CA ASN A 42 -19.10 8.63 -7.03
C ASN A 42 -19.53 7.30 -6.39
N LEU A 43 -19.09 7.09 -5.15
CA LEU A 43 -19.39 5.94 -4.32
C LEU A 43 -19.93 6.41 -2.96
N ASP A 44 -20.85 5.65 -2.41
CA ASP A 44 -21.35 5.84 -1.06
C ASP A 44 -20.76 4.77 -0.14
N PHE A 45 -20.28 5.20 1.03
CA PHE A 45 -19.71 4.34 2.05
C PHE A 45 -20.64 4.29 3.24
N GLN A 46 -21.04 3.10 3.65
CA GLN A 46 -21.88 2.88 4.81
C GLN A 46 -21.23 1.86 5.76
N LEU A 47 -21.27 2.17 7.05
CA LEU A 47 -20.87 1.24 8.09
C LEU A 47 -22.12 0.50 8.56
N GLN A 48 -22.18 -0.81 8.31
CA GLN A 48 -23.32 -1.66 8.62
C GLN A 48 -23.01 -2.55 9.84
N GLU A 49 -24.06 -3.01 10.54
CA GLU A 49 -23.95 -3.91 11.71
C GLU A 49 -23.04 -3.35 12.82
N GLY A 50 -23.20 -2.07 13.18
CA GLY A 50 -22.53 -1.48 14.34
C GLY A 50 -21.00 -1.36 14.23
N GLY A 51 -20.43 -1.47 13.02
CA GLY A 51 -18.99 -1.34 12.79
C GLY A 51 -18.31 -2.57 12.20
N ARG A 52 -19.03 -3.69 12.07
CA ARG A 52 -18.43 -4.96 11.65
C ARG A 52 -18.28 -5.12 10.14
N LYS A 53 -19.13 -4.45 9.35
CA LYS A 53 -19.10 -4.52 7.88
C LYS A 53 -19.05 -3.13 7.26
N LEU A 54 -18.13 -2.94 6.34
CA LEU A 54 -18.09 -1.78 5.46
C LEU A 54 -18.80 -2.14 4.15
N LYS A 55 -19.86 -1.41 3.83
CA LYS A 55 -20.59 -1.53 2.57
C LYS A 55 -20.22 -0.36 1.66
N VAL A 56 -19.88 -0.67 0.41
CA VAL A 56 -19.59 0.32 -0.62
C VAL A 56 -20.63 0.17 -1.72
N ASP A 57 -21.39 1.24 -1.97
CA ASP A 57 -22.50 1.27 -2.92
C ASP A 57 -22.20 2.23 -4.08
N ALA A 58 -22.59 1.81 -5.29
CA ALA A 58 -22.63 2.66 -6.47
C ALA A 58 -24.03 2.63 -7.10
N TRP A 59 -24.71 3.76 -7.08
CA TRP A 59 -26.00 3.95 -7.74
C TRP A 59 -25.82 4.35 -9.21
N PHE A 60 -26.62 3.76 -10.09
CA PHE A 60 -26.61 4.03 -11.54
C PHE A 60 -25.20 3.95 -12.17
N GLY A 61 -24.41 2.97 -11.71
CA GLY A 61 -23.02 2.82 -12.05
C GLY A 61 -22.79 2.51 -13.53
N THR A 62 -21.82 3.20 -14.12
CA THR A 62 -21.23 2.78 -15.41
C THR A 62 -20.17 1.71 -15.18
N ARG A 63 -19.67 1.05 -16.24
CA ARG A 63 -18.58 0.05 -16.13
C ARG A 63 -17.37 0.59 -15.36
N LYS A 64 -17.02 1.87 -15.53
CA LYS A 64 -15.90 2.52 -14.81
C LYS A 64 -16.19 2.67 -13.32
N THR A 65 -17.42 3.08 -12.97
CA THR A 65 -17.84 3.26 -11.57
C THR A 65 -17.89 1.92 -10.83
N MET A 66 -18.39 0.86 -11.48
CA MET A 66 -18.44 -0.47 -10.87
C MET A 66 -17.04 -1.02 -10.57
N ALA A 67 -16.06 -0.80 -11.46
CA ALA A 67 -14.68 -1.19 -11.21
C ALA A 67 -14.05 -0.46 -10.02
N ALA A 68 -14.46 0.79 -9.77
CA ALA A 68 -13.93 1.59 -8.67
C ALA A 68 -14.36 1.08 -7.28
N ILE A 69 -15.47 0.33 -7.17
CA ILE A 69 -15.91 -0.29 -5.91
C ILE A 69 -14.81 -1.22 -5.37
N ARG A 70 -14.33 -2.13 -6.22
CA ARG A 70 -13.28 -3.09 -5.85
C ARG A 70 -11.95 -2.40 -5.53
N THR A 71 -11.63 -1.32 -6.25
CA THR A 71 -10.45 -0.49 -5.95
C THR A 71 -10.56 0.16 -4.57
N ALA A 72 -11.73 0.71 -4.22
CA ALA A 72 -11.96 1.31 -2.92
C ALA A 72 -11.83 0.27 -1.79
N ILE A 73 -12.44 -0.91 -1.95
CA ILE A 73 -12.33 -2.01 -0.97
C ILE A 73 -10.87 -2.42 -0.78
N SER A 74 -10.13 -2.60 -1.88
CA SER A 74 -8.71 -2.96 -1.82
C SER A 74 -7.87 -1.91 -1.09
N HIS A 75 -8.16 -0.62 -1.31
CA HIS A 75 -7.47 0.44 -0.57
C HIS A 75 -7.80 0.38 0.93
N VAL A 76 -9.04 0.17 1.33
CA VAL A 76 -9.39 0.06 2.76
C VAL A 76 -8.77 -1.19 3.38
N GLN A 77 -8.76 -2.33 2.68
CA GLN A 77 -8.09 -3.54 3.16
C GLN A 77 -6.59 -3.33 3.39
N ASN A 78 -5.93 -2.57 2.50
CA ASN A 78 -4.54 -2.18 2.69
C ASN A 78 -4.35 -1.26 3.90
N LEU A 79 -5.26 -0.31 4.14
CA LEU A 79 -5.22 0.54 5.34
C LEU A 79 -5.34 -0.30 6.63
N ILE A 80 -6.28 -1.25 6.66
CA ILE A 80 -6.49 -2.17 7.80
C ILE A 80 -5.25 -3.01 8.05
N THR A 81 -4.67 -3.61 7.00
CA THR A 81 -3.44 -4.40 7.10
C THR A 81 -2.25 -3.54 7.54
N GLY A 82 -2.21 -2.28 7.10
CA GLY A 82 -1.17 -1.31 7.44
C GLY A 82 -1.18 -0.88 8.91
N VAL A 83 -2.36 -0.66 9.49
CA VAL A 83 -2.47 -0.26 10.92
C VAL A 83 -2.33 -1.43 11.89
N THR A 84 -2.55 -2.67 11.43
CA THR A 84 -2.39 -3.89 12.24
C THR A 84 -0.96 -4.40 12.15
N LYS A 85 -0.53 -4.83 10.96
CA LYS A 85 0.78 -5.46 10.73
C LYS A 85 1.82 -4.49 10.19
N GLY A 86 1.43 -3.59 9.31
CA GLY A 86 2.36 -2.75 8.55
C GLY A 86 2.95 -3.46 7.33
N PHE A 87 3.63 -2.70 6.48
CA PHE A 87 4.22 -3.18 5.23
C PHE A 87 5.74 -3.11 5.27
N ARG A 88 6.37 -4.12 4.66
CA ARG A 88 7.82 -4.25 4.53
C ARG A 88 8.21 -4.50 3.08
N TYR A 89 9.15 -3.71 2.60
CA TYR A 89 9.76 -3.85 1.28
C TYR A 89 11.25 -4.14 1.47
N LYS A 90 11.69 -5.30 0.99
CA LYS A 90 13.11 -5.66 1.00
C LYS A 90 13.73 -5.30 -0.34
N MET A 91 14.74 -4.46 -0.33
CA MET A 91 15.48 -4.06 -1.51
C MET A 91 16.91 -4.61 -1.45
N ARG A 92 17.42 -5.13 -2.57
CA ARG A 92 18.78 -5.67 -2.67
C ARG A 92 19.63 -4.81 -3.59
N PHE A 93 20.90 -4.63 -3.22
CA PHE A 93 21.88 -4.00 -4.10
C PHE A 93 22.42 -5.03 -5.07
N VAL A 94 22.58 -4.62 -6.32
CA VAL A 94 23.24 -5.38 -7.37
C VAL A 94 24.35 -4.49 -7.91
N TYR A 95 25.58 -5.02 -7.96
CA TYR A 95 26.73 -4.32 -8.53
C TYR A 95 27.74 -5.32 -9.10
N ALA A 96 28.41 -4.96 -10.19
CA ALA A 96 29.41 -5.83 -10.82
C ALA A 96 30.85 -5.62 -10.30
N HIS A 97 31.23 -4.36 -10.03
CA HIS A 97 32.62 -4.02 -9.69
C HIS A 97 32.75 -3.06 -8.51
N PHE A 98 31.97 -1.97 -8.50
CA PHE A 98 32.01 -0.98 -7.42
C PHE A 98 30.93 -1.28 -6.37
N PRO A 99 31.28 -1.49 -5.10
CA PRO A 99 30.29 -1.70 -4.04
C PRO A 99 29.47 -0.43 -3.80
N ILE A 100 28.14 -0.59 -3.71
CA ILE A 100 27.23 0.51 -3.44
C ILE A 100 27.17 0.75 -1.93
N ASN A 101 27.55 1.95 -1.49
CA ASN A 101 27.42 2.36 -0.09
C ASN A 101 26.05 2.99 0.14
N ALA A 102 25.28 2.46 1.09
CA ALA A 102 24.06 3.07 1.58
C ALA A 102 24.18 3.40 3.06
N SER A 103 24.02 4.68 3.39
CA SER A 103 23.84 5.18 4.74
C SER A 103 22.38 5.53 4.94
N ILE A 104 21.76 4.96 5.98
CA ILE A 104 20.34 5.16 6.28
C ILE A 104 20.25 5.72 7.70
N THR A 105 19.54 6.82 7.87
CA THR A 105 19.34 7.46 9.18
C THR A 105 18.37 6.69 10.09
N ILE A 106 17.66 5.69 9.55
CA ILE A 106 16.48 5.05 10.18
C ILE A 106 16.63 3.51 10.21
N LEU A 107 17.77 3.00 10.67
CA LEU A 107 18.10 1.57 10.85
C LEU A 107 18.54 0.82 9.57
N ARG A 108 19.74 0.23 9.64
CA ARG A 108 20.27 -0.73 8.67
C ARG A 108 19.91 -2.14 9.15
N SER A 109 19.50 -3.04 8.25
CA SER A 109 19.26 -4.44 8.63
C SER A 109 20.56 -5.08 9.13
N GLU A 110 20.56 -5.60 10.36
CA GLU A 110 21.74 -6.23 10.97
C GLU A 110 21.97 -7.66 10.45
N LYS A 111 20.91 -8.32 9.95
CA LYS A 111 20.93 -9.74 9.61
C LYS A 111 21.57 -10.05 8.24
N VAL A 112 21.56 -9.10 7.28
CA VAL A 112 21.99 -9.36 5.89
C VAL A 112 22.78 -8.18 5.32
N LYS A 113 24.02 -8.46 4.89
CA LYS A 113 24.85 -7.52 4.10
C LYS A 113 24.23 -7.35 2.70
N ASP A 114 24.24 -6.13 2.18
CA ASP A 114 23.68 -5.78 0.86
C ASP A 114 22.13 -5.88 0.73
N GLU A 115 21.41 -5.61 1.83
CA GLU A 115 19.95 -5.44 1.82
C GLU A 115 19.53 -4.15 2.55
N ILE A 116 18.51 -3.47 2.01
CA ILE A 116 17.78 -2.39 2.68
C ILE A 116 16.35 -2.87 2.94
N VAL A 117 15.84 -2.60 4.13
CA VAL A 117 14.45 -2.87 4.49
C VAL A 117 13.73 -1.53 4.68
N LEU A 118 12.65 -1.32 3.94
CA LEU A 118 11.75 -0.19 4.12
C LEU A 118 10.49 -0.67 4.85
N ASP A 119 10.32 -0.19 6.08
CA ASP A 119 9.15 -0.46 6.91
C ASP A 119 8.25 0.78 6.99
N GLY A 120 6.94 0.58 6.96
CA GLY A 120 5.99 1.65 7.17
C GLY A 120 4.54 1.16 7.22
N ASN A 121 3.65 2.02 7.71
CA ASN A 121 2.24 1.68 7.87
C ASN A 121 1.45 1.85 6.56
N ASP A 122 1.80 2.83 5.73
CA ASP A 122 1.13 3.10 4.44
C ASP A 122 1.88 2.44 3.26
N ILE A 123 1.23 1.48 2.61
CA ILE A 123 1.77 0.74 1.47
C ILE A 123 2.17 1.67 0.31
N GLU A 124 1.43 2.75 0.06
CA GLU A 124 1.69 3.61 -1.11
C GLU A 124 2.92 4.48 -0.91
N LEU A 125 3.09 5.00 0.30
CA LEU A 125 4.27 5.80 0.65
C LEU A 125 5.53 4.94 0.68
N VAL A 126 5.45 3.75 1.26
CA VAL A 126 6.57 2.78 1.28
C VAL A 126 6.92 2.36 -0.14
N SER A 127 5.93 1.95 -0.94
CA SER A 127 6.15 1.54 -2.32
C SER A 127 6.71 2.66 -3.19
N ARG A 128 6.24 3.90 -3.01
CA ARG A 128 6.73 5.07 -3.74
C ARG A 128 8.19 5.37 -3.39
N SER A 129 8.55 5.28 -2.11
CA SER A 129 9.92 5.49 -1.66
C SER A 129 10.87 4.46 -2.28
N ALA A 130 10.48 3.18 -2.28
CA ALA A 130 11.23 2.13 -2.95
C ALA A 130 11.36 2.35 -4.47
N ALA A 131 10.29 2.81 -5.13
CA ALA A 131 10.30 3.11 -6.56
C ALA A 131 11.25 4.27 -6.91
N LEU A 132 11.27 5.32 -6.10
CA LEU A 132 12.17 6.46 -6.30
C LEU A 132 13.65 6.07 -6.16
N ILE A 133 13.98 5.18 -5.23
CA ILE A 133 15.34 4.64 -5.07
C ILE A 133 15.75 3.89 -6.34
N ASN A 134 14.90 2.96 -6.82
CA ASN A 134 15.16 2.20 -8.04
C ASN A 134 15.37 3.12 -9.26
N GLN A 135 14.45 4.06 -9.49
CA GLN A 135 14.54 4.98 -10.63
C GLN A 135 15.80 5.84 -10.62
N LYS A 136 16.29 6.25 -9.45
CA LYS A 136 17.54 7.01 -9.32
C LYS A 136 18.78 6.17 -9.62
N CYS A 137 18.76 4.89 -9.24
CA CYS A 137 19.89 3.98 -9.43
C CYS A 137 19.96 3.39 -10.85
N HIS A 138 18.99 3.64 -11.72
CA HIS A 138 18.96 3.07 -13.06
C HIS A 138 20.05 3.67 -13.96
N VAL A 139 20.79 2.80 -14.66
CA VAL A 139 21.79 3.21 -15.67
C VAL A 139 21.08 3.80 -16.88
N LYS A 140 21.49 5.00 -17.34
CA LYS A 140 20.85 5.72 -18.46
C LYS A 140 21.64 5.72 -19.77
N ASN A 141 22.97 5.68 -19.71
CA ASN A 141 23.85 5.90 -20.87
C ASN A 141 24.58 4.63 -21.35
N LYS A 142 24.16 3.45 -20.88
CA LYS A 142 24.77 2.15 -21.23
C LYS A 142 23.68 1.10 -21.42
N ASP A 143 24.02 -0.03 -22.04
CA ASP A 143 23.09 -1.16 -22.18
C ASP A 143 22.75 -1.76 -20.81
N ILE A 144 21.49 -1.60 -20.43
CA ILE A 144 20.92 -2.00 -19.14
C ILE A 144 20.94 -3.52 -18.93
N ARG A 145 21.11 -4.31 -20.01
CA ARG A 145 21.22 -5.77 -19.93
C ARG A 145 22.63 -6.23 -19.57
N LYS A 146 23.63 -5.35 -19.74
CA LYS A 146 25.03 -5.61 -19.37
C LYS A 146 25.39 -4.95 -18.04
N PHE A 147 24.85 -3.76 -17.78
CA PHE A 147 25.07 -3.01 -16.54
C PHE A 147 23.81 -3.10 -15.67
N LEU A 148 23.80 -4.11 -14.79
CA LEU A 148 22.72 -4.40 -13.85
C LEU A 148 22.90 -3.69 -12.50
N ASP A 149 23.83 -2.72 -12.44
CA ASP A 149 24.11 -1.96 -11.23
C ASP A 149 22.85 -1.18 -10.81
N GLY A 150 22.36 -1.43 -9.61
CA GLY A 150 21.11 -0.84 -9.15
C GLY A 150 20.62 -1.37 -7.81
N ILE A 151 19.50 -0.82 -7.36
CA ILE A 151 18.81 -1.25 -6.14
C ILE A 151 17.40 -1.67 -6.52
N TYR A 152 17.08 -2.94 -6.29
CA TYR A 152 15.84 -3.56 -6.76
C TYR A 152 15.01 -4.08 -5.60
N VAL A 153 13.69 -4.06 -5.76
CA VAL A 153 12.77 -4.70 -4.80
C VAL A 153 12.86 -6.21 -4.98
N SER A 154 13.28 -6.90 -3.92
CA SER A 154 13.41 -8.35 -3.87
C SER A 154 12.17 -9.03 -3.30
N ASP A 155 11.57 -8.45 -2.27
CA ASP A 155 10.37 -8.97 -1.61
C ASP A 155 9.47 -7.82 -1.17
N LYS A 156 8.16 -8.06 -1.19
CA LYS A 156 7.13 -7.10 -0.76
C LYS A 156 6.03 -7.85 -0.03
N GLY A 157 5.64 -7.35 1.14
CA GLY A 157 4.55 -7.97 1.87
C GLY A 157 4.18 -7.22 3.15
N ALA A 158 3.18 -7.75 3.85
CA ALA A 158 2.93 -7.37 5.23
C ALA A 158 4.09 -7.87 6.11
N ILE A 159 4.38 -7.13 7.18
CA ILE A 159 5.32 -7.58 8.20
C ILE A 159 4.75 -8.88 8.80
N LYS A 160 5.46 -9.99 8.60
CA LYS A 160 5.16 -11.23 9.34
C LYS A 160 5.72 -11.05 10.75
N GLU A 161 4.89 -11.30 11.75
CA GLU A 161 5.38 -11.64 13.08
C GLU A 161 6.16 -12.95 12.92
N GLU A 162 7.47 -12.89 13.14
CA GLU A 162 8.28 -14.10 13.36
C GLU A 162 7.96 -14.66 14.75
#